data_AF-A0A1C0VKD4-F1
#
_entry.id   AF-A0A1C0VKD4-F1
#
_cell.length_a   1.000
_cell.length_b   1.000
_cell.length_c   1.000
_cell.angle_alpha   90.00
_cell.angle_beta   90.00
_cell.angle_gamma   90.00
#
_symmetry.space_group_name_H-M   'P 1'
#
loop_
_entity.id
_entity.type
_entity.pdbx_description
1 polymer ?
#
loop_
_entity_poly.entity_id
_entity_poly.type
_entity_poly.pdbx_seq_one_letter_code
_entity_poly.pdbx_strand_id
1 'polypeptide(L)'
;MIFAGKRPNNLGVNNGRLAACPNSPNCVSSQSADAIHQIAPLTFNTSPEQAISHLKSIIQSLPRTTIITETPDYLYAEFKSALMGFVDDVEFYLDREANIFHVRSASRLGQSDLGVNRKRIETIRAELQTL
;
A
#
# COMPACT_ATOMS: atom_id res chain seq x y z
N MET A 1 -13.14 16.18 -6.59
CA MET A 1 -11.96 17.02 -6.28
C MET A 1 -10.98 16.91 -7.44
N ILE A 2 -10.44 18.02 -7.93
CA ILE A 2 -9.60 18.09 -9.14
C ILE A 2 -8.29 17.28 -9.00
N PHE A 3 -7.70 17.25 -7.80
CA PHE A 3 -6.42 16.59 -7.54
C PHE A 3 -6.51 15.11 -7.14
N ALA A 4 -7.72 14.52 -7.18
CA ALA A 4 -7.89 13.11 -6.85
C ALA A 4 -7.33 12.18 -7.93
N GLY A 5 -7.16 12.65 -9.17
CA GLY A 5 -6.81 11.80 -10.30
C GLY A 5 -7.86 10.73 -10.60
N LYS A 6 -7.58 9.90 -11.61
CA LYS A 6 -8.42 8.74 -11.95
C LYS A 6 -7.86 7.51 -11.25
N ARG A 7 -8.73 6.71 -10.63
CA ARG A 7 -8.35 5.40 -10.09
C ARG A 7 -7.79 4.52 -11.23
N PRO A 8 -6.62 3.88 -11.06
CA PRO A 8 -6.11 2.92 -12.03
C PRO A 8 -7.07 1.74 -12.19
N ASN A 9 -7.15 1.18 -13.39
CA ASN A 9 -8.01 0.03 -13.71
C ASN A 9 -7.27 -1.31 -13.69
N ASN A 10 -5.99 -1.30 -13.29
CA ASN A 10 -5.11 -2.46 -13.23
C ASN A 10 -4.70 -2.84 -11.81
N LEU A 11 -5.39 -2.32 -10.79
CA LEU A 11 -5.18 -2.68 -9.38
C LEU A 11 -5.69 -4.11 -9.10
N GLY A 12 -5.18 -4.73 -8.05
CA GLY A 12 -5.44 -6.11 -7.69
C GLY A 12 -4.21 -7.01 -7.87
N VAL A 13 -4.37 -8.26 -7.43
CA VAL A 13 -3.35 -9.30 -7.57
C VAL A 13 -3.56 -10.03 -8.90
N ASN A 14 -2.51 -10.10 -9.71
CA ASN A 14 -2.46 -10.89 -10.94
C ASN A 14 -1.24 -11.80 -10.89
N ASN A 15 -1.45 -13.13 -10.92
CA ASN A 15 -0.37 -14.13 -10.86
C ASN A 15 0.62 -13.89 -9.71
N GLY A 16 0.11 -13.62 -8.50
CA GLY A 16 0.92 -13.36 -7.30
C GLY A 16 1.63 -12.00 -7.29
N ARG A 17 1.27 -11.09 -8.20
CA ARG A 17 1.90 -9.76 -8.32
C ARG A 17 0.89 -8.63 -8.21
N LEU A 18 1.30 -7.57 -7.52
CA LEU A 18 0.60 -6.29 -7.54
C LEU A 18 0.91 -5.55 -8.85
N ALA A 19 0.12 -4.51 -9.13
CA ALA A 19 0.40 -3.61 -10.24
C ALA A 19 1.85 -3.08 -10.17
N ALA A 20 2.50 -2.88 -11.32
CA ALA A 20 3.81 -2.25 -11.34
C ALA A 20 3.71 -0.77 -10.91
N CYS A 21 4.80 -0.23 -10.37
CA CYS A 21 4.92 1.22 -10.24
C CYS A 21 4.98 1.85 -11.64
N PRO A 22 4.31 3.00 -11.86
CA PRO A 22 4.57 3.82 -13.05
C PRO A 22 6.00 4.37 -12.99
N ASN A 23 6.47 4.97 -14.09
CA ASN A 23 7.81 5.58 -14.16
C ASN A 23 7.99 6.81 -13.24
N SER A 24 6.91 7.34 -12.66
CA SER A 24 6.97 8.50 -11.77
C SER A 24 7.43 8.08 -10.37
N PRO A 25 8.30 8.87 -9.71
CA PRO A 25 8.99 8.44 -8.48
C PRO A 25 8.08 8.45 -7.23
N ASN A 26 6.83 8.91 -7.36
CA ASN A 26 5.79 8.88 -6.34
C ASN A 26 5.08 7.51 -6.28
N CYS A 27 5.87 6.45 -6.28
CA CYS A 27 5.40 5.08 -6.07
C CYS A 27 6.46 4.27 -5.33
N VAL A 28 6.03 3.37 -4.45
CA VAL A 28 6.89 2.31 -3.93
C VAL A 28 6.21 0.96 -4.05
N SER A 29 6.99 -0.09 -4.30
CA SER A 29 6.52 -1.47 -4.38
C SER A 29 7.58 -2.45 -3.88
N SER A 30 7.13 -3.43 -3.10
CA SER A 30 7.99 -4.52 -2.64
C SER A 30 8.40 -5.52 -3.72
N GLN A 31 7.75 -5.44 -4.87
CA GLN A 31 8.01 -6.29 -6.03
C GLN A 31 8.73 -5.52 -7.15
N SER A 32 9.17 -4.27 -6.89
CA SER A 32 10.01 -3.53 -7.83
C SER A 32 11.48 -3.89 -7.67
N ALA A 33 12.20 -3.91 -8.79
CA ALA A 33 13.64 -4.17 -8.84
C ALA A 33 14.48 -2.89 -8.92
N ASP A 34 13.85 -1.73 -9.19
CA ASP A 34 14.56 -0.46 -9.26
C ASP A 34 14.67 0.19 -7.87
N ALA A 35 15.82 0.81 -7.61
CA ALA A 35 16.12 1.36 -6.29
C ALA A 35 15.21 2.53 -5.85
N ILE A 36 14.56 3.21 -6.81
CA ILE A 36 13.70 4.36 -6.52
C ILE A 36 12.37 3.87 -5.93
N HIS A 37 11.75 2.90 -6.58
CA HIS A 37 10.46 2.37 -6.17
C HIS A 37 10.56 1.20 -5.19
N GLN A 38 11.71 0.55 -5.03
CA GLN A 38 11.83 -0.60 -4.14
C GLN A 38 11.54 -0.25 -2.67
N ILE A 39 10.77 -1.08 -1.98
CA ILE A 39 10.59 -1.07 -0.51
C ILE A 39 10.58 -2.50 0.01
N ALA A 40 10.92 -2.77 1.26
CA ALA A 40 10.84 -4.14 1.77
C ALA A 40 9.36 -4.58 1.89
N PRO A 41 9.04 -5.88 1.68
CA PRO A 41 7.72 -6.41 2.04
C PRO A 41 7.50 -6.32 3.56
N LEU A 42 6.24 -6.33 4.02
CA LEU A 42 5.95 -6.30 5.46
C LEU A 42 5.99 -7.73 6.02
N THR A 43 6.73 -7.95 7.09
CA THR A 43 6.79 -9.23 7.80
C THR A 43 5.84 -9.21 9.00
N PHE A 44 5.32 -10.37 9.38
CA PHE A 44 4.49 -10.54 10.58
C PHE A 44 4.81 -11.88 11.27
N ASN A 45 4.50 -11.98 12.57
CA ASN A 45 4.84 -13.15 13.40
C ASN A 45 3.60 -13.88 13.94
N THR A 46 2.42 -13.58 13.41
CA THR A 46 1.12 -14.18 13.78
C THR A 46 0.60 -15.08 12.67
N SER A 47 -0.57 -15.70 12.87
CA SER A 47 -1.22 -16.42 11.76
C SER A 47 -1.57 -15.46 10.61
N PRO A 48 -1.59 -15.91 9.35
CA PRO A 48 -1.97 -15.05 8.22
C PRO A 48 -3.34 -14.35 8.40
N GLU A 49 -4.31 -15.02 9.01
CA GLU A 49 -5.64 -14.46 9.33
C GLU A 49 -5.56 -13.33 10.36
N GLN A 50 -4.75 -13.54 11.41
CA GLN A 50 -4.51 -12.50 12.42
C GLN A 50 -3.75 -11.33 11.82
N ALA A 51 -2.76 -11.60 10.98
CA ALA A 51 -1.93 -10.59 10.34
C ALA A 51 -2.75 -9.66 9.43
N ILE A 52 -3.62 -10.21 8.58
CA ILE A 52 -4.45 -9.36 7.70
C ILE A 52 -5.52 -8.59 8.47
N SER A 53 -6.09 -9.21 9.51
CA SER A 53 -7.02 -8.52 10.41
C SER A 53 -6.32 -7.36 11.14
N HIS A 54 -5.09 -7.58 11.63
CA HIS A 54 -4.33 -6.53 12.31
C HIS A 54 -3.94 -5.41 11.36
N LEU A 55 -3.44 -5.76 10.16
CA LEU A 55 -3.11 -4.80 9.12
C LEU A 55 -4.32 -3.93 8.73
N LYS A 56 -5.50 -4.54 8.60
CA LYS A 56 -6.75 -3.81 8.37
C LYS A 56 -7.03 -2.81 9.49
N SER A 57 -6.94 -3.22 10.76
CA SER A 57 -7.16 -2.32 11.90
C SER A 57 -6.19 -1.14 11.92
N ILE A 58 -4.91 -1.38 11.61
CA ILE A 58 -3.90 -0.33 11.44
C ILE A 58 -4.34 0.65 10.34
N ILE A 59 -4.68 0.14 9.16
CA ILE A 59 -5.07 1.00 8.02
C ILE A 59 -6.33 1.82 8.33
N GLN A 60 -7.29 1.26 9.06
CA GLN A 60 -8.50 1.97 9.49
C GLN A 60 -8.23 3.04 10.57
N SER A 61 -7.20 2.89 11.39
CA SER A 61 -6.83 3.87 12.41
C SER A 61 -6.16 5.10 11.79
N LEU A 62 -5.55 4.96 10.61
CA LEU A 62 -4.85 6.04 9.94
C LEU A 62 -5.82 7.09 9.36
N PRO A 63 -5.50 8.38 9.51
CA PRO A 63 -6.40 9.46 9.09
C PRO A 63 -6.55 9.54 7.58
N ARG A 64 -7.76 9.91 7.12
CA ARG A 64 -8.09 10.15 5.70
C ARG A 64 -7.91 8.92 4.81
N THR A 65 -8.19 7.76 5.37
CA THR A 65 -8.10 6.47 4.69
C THR A 65 -9.49 5.94 4.36
N THR A 66 -9.63 5.23 3.25
CA THR A 66 -10.84 4.50 2.91
C THR A 66 -10.45 3.15 2.33
N ILE A 67 -10.88 2.05 2.96
CA ILE A 67 -10.73 0.71 2.40
C ILE A 67 -11.75 0.55 1.27
N ILE A 68 -11.27 0.17 0.09
CA ILE A 68 -12.08 0.01 -1.13
C ILE A 68 -12.34 -1.46 -1.43
N THR A 69 -11.37 -2.34 -1.15
CA THR A 69 -11.51 -3.78 -1.38
C THR A 69 -10.82 -4.53 -0.27
N GLU A 70 -11.48 -5.57 0.21
CA GLU A 70 -10.99 -6.47 1.24
C GLU A 70 -11.37 -7.90 0.85
N THR A 71 -10.38 -8.78 0.87
CA THR A 71 -10.51 -10.22 0.67
C THR A 71 -9.57 -10.93 1.66
N PRO A 72 -9.62 -12.26 1.79
CA PRO A 72 -8.75 -12.98 2.73
C PRO A 72 -7.25 -12.74 2.53
N ASP A 73 -6.81 -12.40 1.32
CA ASP A 73 -5.39 -12.27 0.96
C ASP A 73 -5.03 -10.92 0.32
N TYR A 74 -5.99 -10.00 0.22
CA TYR A 74 -5.76 -8.72 -0.45
C TYR A 74 -6.56 -7.59 0.16
N LEU A 75 -5.88 -6.46 0.37
CA LEU A 75 -6.46 -5.23 0.88
C LEU A 75 -6.04 -4.06 0.00
N TYR A 76 -7.02 -3.26 -0.42
CA TYR A 76 -6.82 -2.03 -1.17
C TYR A 76 -7.47 -0.86 -0.44
N ALA A 77 -6.67 0.18 -0.19
CA ALA A 77 -7.10 1.41 0.46
C ALA A 77 -6.68 2.65 -0.34
N GLU A 78 -7.49 3.69 -0.23
CA GLU A 78 -7.19 5.03 -0.71
C GLU A 78 -6.79 5.92 0.46
N PHE A 79 -5.65 6.61 0.33
CA PHE A 79 -5.20 7.63 1.29
C PHE A 79 -5.30 9.01 0.66
N LYS A 80 -5.88 9.98 1.38
CA LYS A 80 -6.03 11.36 0.90
C LYS A 80 -5.08 12.33 1.60
N SER A 81 -4.46 13.23 0.84
CA SER A 81 -3.65 14.31 1.41
C SER A 81 -4.52 15.37 2.08
N ALA A 82 -4.02 15.95 3.18
CA ALA A 82 -4.76 16.89 4.02
C ALA A 82 -5.21 18.16 3.28
N LEU A 83 -4.28 18.72 2.50
CA LEU A 83 -4.36 20.09 2.00
C LEU A 83 -4.85 20.13 0.55
N MET A 84 -4.35 19.23 -0.28
CA MET A 84 -4.58 19.27 -1.74
C MET A 84 -5.55 18.19 -2.22
N GLY A 85 -5.86 17.18 -1.39
CA GLY A 85 -6.77 16.08 -1.78
C GLY A 85 -6.19 15.14 -2.83
N PHE A 86 -4.86 15.04 -2.94
CA PHE A 86 -4.19 13.97 -3.69
C PHE A 86 -4.60 12.61 -3.12
N VAL A 87 -4.84 11.65 -4.00
CA VAL A 87 -5.20 10.29 -3.62
C VAL A 87 -4.06 9.36 -3.98
N ASP A 88 -3.65 8.57 -3.00
CA ASP A 88 -2.72 7.46 -3.17
C ASP A 88 -3.47 6.14 -3.10
N ASP A 89 -3.21 5.26 -4.04
CA ASP A 89 -3.70 3.89 -4.07
C ASP A 89 -2.69 2.97 -3.38
N VAL A 90 -3.12 2.31 -2.30
CA VAL A 90 -2.25 1.46 -1.48
C VAL A 90 -2.81 0.05 -1.44
N GLU A 91 -2.00 -0.90 -1.89
CA GLU A 91 -2.35 -2.31 -2.03
C GLU A 91 -1.46 -3.18 -1.14
N PHE A 92 -2.06 -4.16 -0.51
CA PHE A 92 -1.39 -5.17 0.30
C PHE A 92 -1.85 -6.54 -0.19
N TYR A 93 -0.91 -7.42 -0.51
CA TYR A 93 -1.13 -8.80 -0.92
C TYR A 93 -0.44 -9.74 0.06
N LEU A 94 -1.21 -10.60 0.71
CA LEU A 94 -0.73 -11.60 1.64
C LEU A 94 -0.18 -12.81 0.88
N ASP A 95 1.13 -13.00 0.94
CA ASP A 95 1.76 -14.26 0.57
C ASP A 95 1.81 -15.16 1.80
N ARG A 96 0.91 -16.15 1.84
CA ARG A 96 0.78 -17.11 2.95
C ARG A 96 1.96 -18.06 3.05
N GLU A 97 2.59 -18.40 1.93
CA GLU A 97 3.72 -19.34 1.92
C GLU A 97 4.96 -18.65 2.48
N ALA A 98 5.16 -17.38 2.11
CA ALA A 98 6.30 -16.60 2.57
C ALA A 98 6.06 -15.86 3.91
N ASN A 99 4.83 -15.84 4.44
CA ASN A 99 4.43 -15.07 5.63
C ASN A 99 4.82 -13.59 5.56
N ILE A 100 4.51 -12.96 4.43
CA ILE A 100 4.75 -11.54 4.19
C ILE A 100 3.55 -10.88 3.52
N PHE A 101 3.45 -9.55 3.65
CA PHE A 101 2.67 -8.74 2.74
C PHE A 101 3.58 -8.14 1.67
N HIS A 102 3.31 -8.47 0.41
CA HIS A 102 3.69 -7.62 -0.68
C HIS A 102 2.89 -6.33 -0.64
N VAL A 103 3.55 -5.20 -0.90
CA VAL A 103 2.94 -3.88 -0.83
C VAL A 103 3.22 -3.04 -2.07
N ARG A 104 2.28 -2.16 -2.40
CA ARG A 104 2.43 -1.05 -3.34
C ARG A 104 1.72 0.18 -2.78
N SER A 105 2.35 1.35 -2.87
CA SER A 105 1.74 2.64 -2.55
C SER A 105 2.08 3.63 -3.66
N ALA A 106 1.08 4.14 -4.38
CA ALA A 106 1.29 4.99 -5.55
C ALA A 106 0.31 6.16 -5.60
N SER A 107 0.83 7.36 -5.85
CA SER A 107 -0.02 8.54 -6.08
C SER A 107 -0.64 8.52 -7.48
N ARG A 108 -1.90 8.95 -7.61
CA ARG A 108 -2.57 9.04 -8.92
C ARG A 108 -2.10 10.19 -9.80
N LEU A 109 -1.60 11.25 -9.18
CA LEU A 109 -1.15 12.48 -9.85
C LEU A 109 0.15 12.97 -9.21
N GLY A 110 0.85 13.83 -9.95
CA GLY A 110 2.09 14.45 -9.53
C GLY A 110 3.33 13.66 -9.96
N GLN A 111 4.49 14.27 -9.74
CA GLN A 111 5.80 13.71 -10.06
C GLN A 111 6.69 13.57 -8.82
N SER A 112 6.22 14.00 -7.65
CA SER A 112 6.89 13.83 -6.37
C SER A 112 5.87 13.89 -5.26
N ASP A 113 6.02 13.03 -4.28
CA ASP A 113 5.25 12.98 -3.04
C ASP A 113 6.13 13.32 -1.82
N LEU A 114 7.37 13.78 -2.03
CA LEU A 114 8.39 13.98 -0.99
C LEU A 114 8.60 12.75 -0.09
N GLY A 115 8.42 11.55 -0.64
CA GLY A 115 8.59 10.28 0.08
C GLY A 115 7.41 9.90 0.96
N VAL A 116 6.24 10.55 0.82
CA VAL A 116 5.04 10.25 1.62
C VAL A 116 4.61 8.79 1.48
N ASN A 117 4.62 8.21 0.28
CA ASN A 117 4.25 6.81 0.06
C ASN A 117 5.19 5.85 0.81
N ARG A 118 6.51 6.11 0.74
CA ARG A 118 7.51 5.33 1.48
C ARG A 118 7.30 5.46 2.99
N LYS A 119 7.17 6.69 3.50
CA LYS A 119 6.96 6.96 4.92
C LYS A 119 5.72 6.26 5.45
N ARG A 120 4.62 6.27 4.69
CA ARG A 120 3.38 5.57 5.05
C ARG A 120 3.60 4.07 5.25
N ILE A 121 4.25 3.41 4.29
CA ILE A 121 4.51 1.97 4.39
C ILE A 121 5.42 1.65 5.57
N GLU A 122 6.41 2.50 5.87
CA GLU A 122 7.27 2.31 7.06
C GLU A 122 6.55 2.57 8.38
N THR A 123 5.60 3.51 8.44
CA THR A 123 4.71 3.67 9.60
C THR A 123 3.85 2.42 9.81
N ILE A 124 3.23 1.92 8.75
CA ILE A 124 2.43 0.68 8.80
C ILE A 124 3.30 -0.51 9.22
N ARG A 125 4.54 -0.60 8.72
CA ARG A 125 5.50 -1.63 9.12
C ARG A 125 5.75 -1.61 10.63
N ALA A 126 6.01 -0.44 11.18
CA ALA A 126 6.29 -0.28 12.61
C ALA A 126 5.09 -0.71 13.46
N GLU A 127 3.87 -0.28 13.10
CA GLU A 127 2.64 -0.66 13.82
C GLU A 127 2.32 -2.16 13.67
N LEU A 128 2.63 -2.77 12.52
CA LEU A 128 2.40 -4.21 12.33
C LEU A 128 3.31 -5.07 13.21
N GLN A 129 4.49 -4.55 13.57
CA GLN A 129 5.45 -5.22 14.45
C GLN A 129 5.17 -5.02 15.95
N THR A 130 4.30 -4.07 16.31
CA THR A 130 3.88 -3.90 17.71
C THR A 130 2.76 -4.88 18.04
N LEU A 131 3.14 -6.07 18.48
CA LEU A 131 2.29 -7.08 19.13
C LEU A 131 3.00 -7.62 20.38
#